data_AF-A0A835LC46-F1
#
_entry.id   AF-A0A835LC46-F1
#
_cell.length_a   1.000
_cell.length_b   1.000
_cell.length_c   1.000
_cell.angle_alpha   90.00
_cell.angle_beta   90.00
_cell.angle_gamma   90.00
#
_symmetry.space_group_name_H-M   'P 1'
#
loop_
_entity.id
_entity.type
_entity.pdbx_description
1 polymer ?
#
loop_
_entity_poly.entity_id
_entity_poly.type
_entity_poly.pdbx_seq_one_letter_code
_entity_poly.pdbx_strand_id
1 'polypeptide(L)'
;MSIFFFLSLDGDYHECAEDAKVACRQVSTYIDYKRCEGVAEIVVAPNMSVGFRGIVQTTGLGNLKPNIVVMRYPEIWRRESLIEIPATFVGIINDCIVANKAVVIVKGLDEWPNEYQRQYGTIDLYWIVEGWWSHASSLSQLLLTKEGFESCKIQVFCIAEEDTDADNLKADVKKFLYDLRMQAEQIEAYLVEMKNRAQREGAPLMADGKPVVVNEQQVEKFLYTTLKLNSTILRYSRMAAVVFVSLPPPPVSHPPYFYMEYMDMLVENVPRLLMVRGYRRDVVTLFT
;
A
#
# COMPACT_ATOMS: atom_id res chain seq x y z
N MET A 1 -2.00 22.39 5.59
CA MET A 1 -1.56 21.02 5.93
C MET A 1 -0.28 20.81 5.16
N SER A 2 0.88 20.77 5.82
CA SER A 2 2.15 20.68 5.10
C SER A 2 2.36 19.27 4.57
N ILE A 3 2.54 19.15 3.25
CA ILE A 3 2.84 17.89 2.57
C ILE A 3 4.36 17.77 2.44
N PHE A 4 4.92 16.64 2.85
CA PHE A 4 6.34 16.37 2.66
C PHE A 4 6.52 15.39 1.51
N PHE A 5 7.28 15.80 0.49
CA PHE A 5 7.60 14.98 -0.66
C PHE A 5 9.00 14.40 -0.48
N PHE A 6 9.06 13.09 -0.23
CA PHE A 6 10.33 12.38 -0.06
C PHE A 6 10.63 11.52 -1.28
N LEU A 7 11.86 11.62 -1.77
CA LEU A 7 12.43 10.68 -2.72
C LEU A 7 13.72 10.10 -2.13
N SER A 8 13.88 8.78 -2.27
CA SER A 8 15.15 8.11 -2.02
C SER A 8 15.86 7.93 -3.37
N LEU A 9 17.13 8.30 -3.43
CA LEU A 9 18.01 7.96 -4.54
C LEU A 9 18.93 6.83 -4.09
N ASP A 10 18.87 5.73 -4.82
CA ASP A 10 19.69 4.55 -4.54
C ASP A 10 21.10 4.79 -5.11
N GLY A 11 22.11 4.80 -4.23
CA GLY A 11 23.49 5.05 -4.62
C GLY A 11 24.40 5.43 -3.47
N ASP A 12 25.68 5.68 -3.79
CA ASP A 12 26.63 6.25 -2.85
C ASP A 12 26.43 7.77 -2.72
N TYR A 13 26.52 8.27 -1.50
CA TYR A 13 26.30 9.69 -1.22
C TYR A 13 27.32 10.59 -1.94
N HIS A 14 28.60 10.19 -1.99
CA HIS A 14 29.64 11.02 -2.58
C HIS A 14 29.47 11.16 -4.09
N GLU A 15 28.92 10.15 -4.75
CA GLU A 15 28.67 10.14 -6.19
C GLU A 15 27.36 10.86 -6.55
N CYS A 16 26.28 10.58 -5.82
CA CYS A 16 24.94 11.07 -6.17
C CYS A 16 24.55 12.39 -5.49
N ALA A 17 25.40 13.01 -4.67
CA ALA A 17 25.05 14.22 -3.91
C ALA A 17 24.60 15.39 -4.79
N GLU A 18 25.23 15.59 -5.96
CA GLU A 18 24.83 16.69 -6.84
C GLU A 18 23.53 16.39 -7.58
N ASP A 19 23.34 15.16 -8.04
CA ASP A 19 22.08 14.70 -8.64
C ASP A 19 20.91 14.82 -7.66
N ALA A 20 21.14 14.49 -6.38
CA ALA A 20 20.16 14.65 -5.32
C ALA A 20 19.74 16.11 -5.12
N LYS A 21 20.70 17.06 -5.17
CA LYS A 21 20.37 18.50 -5.10
C LYS A 21 19.60 18.97 -6.31
N VAL A 22 19.96 18.51 -7.51
CA VAL A 22 19.26 18.86 -8.76
C VAL A 22 17.82 18.34 -8.71
N ALA A 23 17.63 17.07 -8.36
CA ALA A 23 16.30 16.48 -8.20
C ALA A 23 15.48 17.21 -7.14
N CYS A 24 16.09 17.61 -6.00
CA CYS A 24 15.39 18.31 -4.94
C CYS A 24 14.88 19.69 -5.40
N ARG A 25 15.69 20.43 -6.18
CA ARG A 25 15.27 21.70 -6.80
C ARG A 25 14.14 21.51 -7.81
N GLN A 26 14.21 20.45 -8.62
CA GLN A 26 13.16 20.14 -9.60
C GLN A 26 11.82 19.84 -8.91
N VAL A 27 11.84 19.03 -7.85
CA VAL A 27 10.63 18.72 -7.07
C VAL A 27 10.10 19.96 -6.37
N SER A 28 10.98 20.77 -5.76
CA SER A 28 10.57 22.05 -5.13
C SER A 28 9.90 22.99 -6.13
N THR A 29 10.49 23.15 -7.32
CA THR A 29 9.92 23.96 -8.40
C THR A 29 8.55 23.43 -8.85
N TYR A 30 8.38 22.10 -8.89
CA TYR A 30 7.11 21.48 -9.24
C TYR A 30 6.04 21.70 -8.17
N ILE A 31 6.40 21.65 -6.88
CA ILE A 31 5.50 21.96 -5.75
C ILE A 31 5.01 23.40 -5.85
N ASP A 32 5.91 24.35 -6.09
CA ASP A 32 5.58 25.77 -6.24
C ASP A 32 4.68 26.01 -7.45
N TYR A 33 5.00 25.38 -8.59
CA TYR A 33 4.19 25.44 -9.80
C TYR A 33 2.77 24.91 -9.56
N LYS A 34 2.64 23.80 -8.81
CA LYS A 34 1.35 23.21 -8.42
C LYS A 34 0.68 23.90 -7.23
N ARG A 35 1.24 25.01 -6.73
CA ARG A 35 0.69 25.79 -5.61
C ARG A 35 0.37 24.91 -4.39
N CYS A 36 1.20 23.91 -4.15
CA CYS A 36 1.04 22.99 -3.04
C CYS A 36 1.84 23.48 -1.83
N GLU A 37 1.23 23.51 -0.65
CA GLU A 37 1.94 23.77 0.60
C GLU A 37 2.76 22.54 0.99
N GLY A 38 4.02 22.49 0.58
CA GLY A 38 4.88 21.35 0.88
C GLY A 38 6.37 21.63 0.86
N VAL A 39 7.12 20.66 1.38
CA VAL A 39 8.59 20.69 1.42
C VAL A 39 9.10 19.45 0.67
N ALA A 40 10.06 19.64 -0.22
CA ALA A 40 10.77 18.56 -0.89
C ALA A 40 12.05 18.23 -0.13
N GLU A 41 12.28 16.94 0.10
CA GLU A 41 13.49 16.43 0.73
C GLU A 41 13.95 15.18 -0.04
N ILE A 42 15.23 15.09 -0.34
CA ILE A 42 15.82 13.95 -1.04
C ILE A 42 16.92 13.35 -0.19
N VAL A 43 16.84 12.04 0.01
CA VAL A 43 17.83 11.26 0.76
C VAL A 43 18.54 10.32 -0.20
N VAL A 44 19.87 10.31 -0.15
CA VAL A 44 20.66 9.30 -0.86
C VAL A 44 20.95 8.17 0.12
N ALA A 45 20.66 6.94 -0.29
CA ALA A 45 20.89 5.75 0.52
C ALA A 45 21.30 4.56 -0.35
N PRO A 46 21.96 3.53 0.22
CA PRO A 46 22.33 2.34 -0.56
C PRO A 46 21.15 1.57 -1.14
N ASN A 47 19.96 1.69 -0.52
CA ASN A 47 18.71 1.14 -1.03
C ASN A 47 17.51 1.89 -0.43
N MET A 48 16.37 1.79 -1.13
CA MET A 48 15.09 2.40 -0.74
C MET A 48 14.67 2.06 0.70
N SER A 49 14.89 0.83 1.15
CA SER A 49 14.45 0.40 2.49
C SER A 49 15.22 1.13 3.60
N VAL A 50 16.54 1.27 3.46
CA VAL A 50 17.38 2.02 4.41
C VAL A 50 17.07 3.51 4.36
N GLY A 51 16.93 4.07 3.14
CA GLY A 51 16.57 5.47 2.96
C GLY A 51 15.23 5.81 3.60
N PHE A 52 14.21 4.99 3.35
CA PHE A 52 12.87 5.14 3.91
C PHE A 52 12.86 5.06 5.44
N ARG A 53 13.57 4.11 6.05
CA ARG A 53 13.68 4.01 7.52
C ARG A 53 14.30 5.25 8.13
N GLY A 54 15.34 5.79 7.48
CA GLY A 54 15.94 7.07 7.85
C GLY A 54 14.89 8.19 7.85
N ILE A 55 14.17 8.35 6.73
CA ILE A 55 13.11 9.35 6.55
C ILE A 55 12.03 9.21 7.64
N VAL A 56 11.46 8.01 7.83
CA VAL A 56 10.36 7.81 8.79
C VAL A 56 10.73 8.16 10.23
N GLN A 57 12.00 7.94 10.60
CA GLN A 57 12.47 8.16 11.96
C GLN A 57 12.89 9.61 12.23
N THR A 58 13.55 10.26 11.26
CA THR A 58 14.20 11.56 11.48
C THR A 58 13.39 12.73 10.96
N THR A 59 12.39 12.49 10.11
CA THR A 59 11.63 13.56 9.49
C THR A 59 10.74 14.31 10.48
N GLY A 60 10.74 15.63 10.30
CA GLY A 60 9.86 16.56 11.00
C GLY A 60 10.56 17.26 12.15
N LEU A 61 10.07 18.45 12.50
CA LEU A 61 10.65 19.28 13.54
C LEU A 61 9.66 19.47 14.68
N GLY A 62 10.01 18.98 15.88
CA GLY A 62 9.14 19.06 17.06
C GLY A 62 7.79 18.36 16.84
N ASN A 63 6.71 19.12 16.88
CA ASN A 63 5.34 18.63 16.65
C ASN A 63 4.98 18.51 15.15
N LEU A 64 5.78 19.07 14.25
CA LEU A 64 5.58 18.98 12.80
C LEU A 64 6.19 17.69 12.25
N LYS A 65 5.60 16.55 12.61
CA LYS A 65 6.00 15.23 12.10
C LYS A 65 4.94 14.68 11.15
N PRO A 66 5.34 14.05 10.02
CA PRO A 66 4.38 13.43 9.11
C PRO A 66 3.69 12.25 9.82
N ASN A 67 2.37 12.18 9.73
CA ASN A 67 1.57 11.11 10.37
C ASN A 67 1.01 10.11 9.35
N ILE A 68 1.08 10.45 8.06
CA ILE A 68 0.58 9.66 6.95
C ILE A 68 1.71 9.53 5.93
N VAL A 69 1.99 8.30 5.51
CA VAL A 69 2.86 7.99 4.38
C VAL A 69 1.97 7.67 3.19
N VAL A 70 2.20 8.35 2.07
CA VAL A 70 1.47 8.12 0.82
C VAL A 70 2.44 7.55 -0.20
N MET A 71 2.07 6.46 -0.87
CA MET A 71 2.91 5.79 -1.87
C MET A 71 2.08 5.22 -3.02
N ARG A 72 2.71 5.04 -4.19
CA ARG A 72 2.09 4.41 -5.36
C ARG A 72 2.03 2.89 -5.16
N TYR A 73 0.94 2.26 -5.60
CA TYR A 73 0.90 0.81 -5.76
C TYR A 73 1.83 0.38 -6.90
N PRO A 74 2.78 -0.54 -6.67
CA PRO A 74 3.83 -0.83 -7.64
C PRO A 74 3.36 -1.79 -8.74
N GLU A 75 2.48 -1.37 -9.64
CA GLU A 75 1.83 -2.20 -10.69
C GLU A 75 2.79 -2.95 -11.64
N ILE A 76 4.07 -2.53 -11.70
CA ILE A 76 5.11 -3.15 -12.55
C ILE A 76 5.72 -4.42 -11.96
N TRP A 77 5.46 -4.73 -10.68
CA TRP A 77 6.13 -5.79 -9.93
C TRP A 77 6.04 -7.18 -10.60
N ARG A 78 4.92 -7.46 -11.27
CA ARG A 78 4.68 -8.72 -12.02
C ARG A 78 5.28 -8.72 -13.44
N ARG A 79 5.41 -7.56 -14.09
CA ARG A 79 5.87 -7.47 -15.49
C ARG A 79 7.36 -7.69 -15.64
N GLU A 80 8.13 -7.27 -14.64
CA GLU A 80 9.59 -7.27 -14.70
C GLU A 80 10.22 -8.32 -13.77
N SER A 81 9.42 -9.19 -13.14
CA SER A 81 9.88 -10.20 -12.16
C SER A 81 10.82 -9.62 -11.09
N LEU A 82 10.58 -8.36 -10.71
CA LEU A 82 11.42 -7.62 -9.78
C LEU A 82 11.13 -8.05 -8.35
N ILE A 83 11.81 -9.10 -7.89
CA ILE A 83 11.64 -9.72 -6.56
C ILE A 83 11.94 -8.72 -5.42
N GLU A 84 12.73 -7.68 -5.70
CA GLU A 84 13.05 -6.62 -4.75
C GLU A 84 11.86 -5.70 -4.44
N ILE A 85 10.94 -5.51 -5.40
CA ILE A 85 9.78 -4.63 -5.24
C ILE A 85 8.82 -5.16 -4.15
N PRO A 86 8.35 -6.42 -4.19
CA PRO A 86 7.52 -6.98 -3.13
C PRO A 86 8.18 -6.86 -1.74
N ALA A 87 9.47 -7.19 -1.64
CA ALA A 87 10.20 -7.11 -0.39
C ALA A 87 10.27 -5.68 0.16
N THR A 88 10.55 -4.71 -0.70
CA THR A 88 10.63 -3.29 -0.33
C THR A 88 9.27 -2.73 0.03
N PHE A 89 8.23 -3.03 -0.75
CA PHE A 89 6.87 -2.56 -0.53
C PHE A 89 6.30 -3.07 0.80
N VAL A 90 6.41 -4.37 1.08
CA VAL A 90 5.96 -4.96 2.35
C VAL A 90 6.83 -4.47 3.51
N GLY A 91 8.14 -4.30 3.29
CA GLY A 91 9.06 -3.70 4.25
C GLY A 91 8.61 -2.31 4.68
N ILE A 92 8.30 -1.42 3.73
CA ILE A 92 7.80 -0.06 3.98
C ILE A 92 6.49 -0.07 4.77
N ILE A 93 5.54 -0.95 4.42
CA ILE A 93 4.28 -1.10 5.17
C ILE A 93 4.55 -1.50 6.62
N ASN A 94 5.42 -2.49 6.84
CA ASN A 94 5.79 -2.94 8.18
C ASN A 94 6.51 -1.86 8.98
N ASP A 95 7.45 -1.14 8.36
CA ASP A 95 8.18 -0.03 8.98
C ASP A 95 7.21 1.10 9.41
N CYS A 96 6.19 1.41 8.60
CA CYS A 96 5.14 2.36 8.96
C CYS A 96 4.31 1.90 10.16
N ILE A 97 3.94 0.62 10.20
CA ILE A 97 3.18 0.02 11.31
C ILE A 97 3.98 0.14 12.61
N VAL A 98 5.26 -0.22 12.58
CA VAL A 98 6.18 -0.11 13.73
C VAL A 98 6.34 1.36 14.16
N ALA A 99 6.45 2.28 13.21
CA ALA A 99 6.59 3.72 13.47
C ALA A 99 5.26 4.42 13.86
N ASN A 100 4.14 3.68 13.95
CA ASN A 100 2.80 4.22 14.20
C ASN A 100 2.41 5.33 13.20
N LYS A 101 2.67 5.11 11.92
CA LYS A 101 2.24 6.00 10.82
C LYS A 101 1.08 5.37 10.07
N ALA A 102 0.13 6.19 9.64
CA ALA A 102 -0.88 5.74 8.68
C ALA A 102 -0.24 5.55 7.30
N VAL A 103 -0.76 4.60 6.53
CA VAL A 103 -0.30 4.30 5.16
C VAL A 103 -1.46 4.49 4.21
N VAL A 104 -1.22 5.22 3.11
CA VAL A 104 -2.16 5.36 2.00
C VAL A 104 -1.45 4.92 0.72
N ILE A 105 -2.05 3.95 0.04
CA ILE A 105 -1.51 3.40 -1.20
C ILE A 105 -2.45 3.77 -2.33
N VAL A 106 -1.91 4.45 -3.34
CA VAL A 106 -2.66 4.96 -4.49
C VAL A 106 -2.40 4.07 -5.70
N LYS A 107 -3.46 3.46 -6.23
CA LYS A 107 -3.41 2.67 -7.47
C LYS A 107 -3.96 3.47 -8.64
N GLY A 108 -3.42 3.20 -9.83
CA GLY A 108 -3.93 3.72 -11.09
C GLY A 108 -3.75 5.21 -11.22
N LEU A 109 -2.60 5.75 -10.75
CA LEU A 109 -2.27 7.19 -10.78
C LEU A 109 -2.57 7.84 -12.13
N ASP A 110 -2.38 7.11 -13.22
CA ASP A 110 -2.59 7.57 -14.59
C ASP A 110 -4.09 7.77 -14.93
N GLU A 111 -5.00 7.17 -14.16
CA GLU A 111 -6.44 7.30 -14.30
C GLU A 111 -7.07 8.34 -13.36
N TRP A 112 -6.28 8.95 -12.46
CA TRP A 112 -6.78 9.98 -11.55
C TRP A 112 -7.09 11.29 -12.27
N PRO A 113 -8.12 12.04 -11.83
CA PRO A 113 -8.47 13.29 -12.45
C PRO A 113 -7.34 14.31 -12.37
N ASN A 114 -7.13 15.02 -13.47
CA ASN A 114 -6.30 16.21 -13.50
C ASN A 114 -6.98 17.38 -12.76
N GLU A 115 -6.21 18.43 -12.50
CA GLU A 115 -6.60 19.63 -11.73
C GLU A 115 -7.94 20.26 -12.13
N TYR A 116 -8.32 20.17 -13.39
CA TYR A 116 -9.56 20.75 -13.94
C TYR A 116 -10.65 19.73 -14.24
N GLN A 117 -10.42 18.44 -13.97
CA GLN A 117 -11.37 17.36 -14.24
C GLN A 117 -12.23 17.09 -13.02
N ARG A 118 -13.43 17.69 -13.00
CA ARG A 118 -14.44 17.35 -12.00
C ARG A 118 -14.92 15.93 -12.18
N GLN A 119 -14.96 15.20 -11.08
CA GLN A 119 -15.54 13.87 -11.03
C GLN A 119 -16.99 13.95 -10.53
N TYR A 120 -17.82 13.10 -11.12
CA TYR A 120 -19.21 12.94 -10.75
C TYR A 120 -19.45 11.46 -10.44
N GLY A 121 -20.38 11.19 -9.52
CA GLY A 121 -20.72 9.82 -9.13
C GLY A 121 -20.54 9.61 -7.64
N THR A 122 -20.07 8.41 -7.27
CA THR A 122 -19.94 7.99 -5.88
C THR A 122 -18.49 7.73 -5.49
N ILE A 123 -18.16 8.02 -4.24
CA ILE A 123 -16.93 7.59 -3.59
C ILE A 123 -17.32 6.45 -2.66
N ASP A 124 -16.86 5.25 -2.98
CA ASP A 124 -17.36 4.04 -2.34
C ASP A 124 -16.32 3.51 -1.35
N LEU A 125 -16.70 3.45 -0.08
CA LEU A 125 -15.85 3.05 1.04
C LEU A 125 -16.17 1.61 1.44
N TYR A 126 -15.25 0.69 1.18
CA TYR A 126 -15.33 -0.71 1.59
C TYR A 126 -14.51 -0.96 2.85
N TRP A 127 -15.16 -1.45 3.89
CA TRP A 127 -14.53 -1.67 5.20
C TRP A 127 -14.70 -3.10 5.73
N ILE A 128 -13.60 -3.70 6.17
CA ILE A 128 -13.57 -4.99 6.86
C ILE A 128 -13.59 -4.73 8.37
N VAL A 129 -14.61 -5.27 9.07
CA VAL A 129 -14.91 -4.96 10.47
C VAL A 129 -13.89 -5.58 11.42
N GLU A 130 -12.80 -4.87 11.69
CA GLU A 130 -12.09 -4.86 12.98
C GLU A 130 -11.36 -3.52 13.18
N GLY A 131 -12.00 -2.52 13.81
CA GLY A 131 -11.30 -1.50 14.61
C GLY A 131 -10.64 -0.27 13.95
N TRP A 132 -10.79 0.04 12.65
CA TRP A 132 -10.11 1.23 12.06
C TRP A 132 -10.98 2.25 11.30
N TRP A 133 -12.27 2.28 11.61
CA TRP A 133 -13.27 3.17 11.02
C TRP A 133 -12.91 4.68 11.05
N SER A 134 -12.28 5.16 12.14
CA SER A 134 -12.07 6.60 12.39
C SER A 134 -11.16 7.31 11.38
N HIS A 135 -10.09 6.65 10.93
CA HIS A 135 -9.08 7.28 10.07
C HIS A 135 -9.50 7.32 8.60
N ALA A 136 -10.14 6.26 8.10
CA ALA A 136 -10.64 6.19 6.73
C ALA A 136 -11.81 7.15 6.49
N SER A 137 -12.70 7.30 7.47
CA SER A 137 -13.77 8.32 7.45
C SER A 137 -13.20 9.75 7.37
N SER A 138 -12.05 10.00 8.00
CA SER A 138 -11.45 11.34 7.99
C SER A 138 -10.83 11.67 6.61
N LEU A 139 -10.20 10.67 5.96
CA LEU A 139 -9.59 10.85 4.64
C LEU A 139 -10.63 10.96 3.50
N SER A 140 -11.73 10.22 3.58
CA SER A 140 -12.81 10.34 2.59
C SER A 140 -13.54 11.68 2.70
N GLN A 141 -13.76 12.17 3.92
CA GLN A 141 -14.28 13.53 4.15
C GLN A 141 -13.30 14.60 3.66
N LEU A 142 -11.99 14.40 3.84
CA LEU A 142 -10.98 15.32 3.29
C LEU A 142 -11.02 15.36 1.76
N LEU A 143 -11.28 14.24 1.06
CA LEU A 143 -11.44 14.27 -0.40
C LEU A 143 -12.66 15.07 -0.85
N LEU A 144 -13.78 15.02 -0.13
CA LEU A 144 -14.95 15.86 -0.45
C LEU A 144 -14.69 17.35 -0.28
N THR A 145 -13.68 17.75 0.49
CA THR A 145 -13.27 19.17 0.58
C THR A 145 -12.49 19.67 -0.64
N LYS A 146 -12.17 18.79 -1.60
CA LYS A 146 -11.49 19.16 -2.85
C LYS A 146 -12.51 19.43 -3.96
N GLU A 147 -12.34 20.55 -4.66
CA GLU A 147 -13.21 20.98 -5.77
C GLU A 147 -13.42 19.92 -6.87
N GLY A 148 -12.44 19.03 -7.06
CA GLY A 148 -12.53 17.92 -8.03
C GLY A 148 -13.51 16.82 -7.65
N PHE A 149 -13.84 16.67 -6.37
CA PHE A 149 -14.71 15.60 -5.82
C PHE A 149 -15.91 16.13 -5.03
N GLU A 150 -16.09 17.44 -4.93
CA GLU A 150 -17.18 18.08 -4.18
C GLU A 150 -18.58 17.63 -4.66
N SER A 151 -18.71 17.29 -5.95
CA SER A 151 -19.96 16.81 -6.55
C SER A 151 -20.20 15.29 -6.36
N CYS A 152 -19.29 14.57 -5.72
CA CYS A 152 -19.42 13.14 -5.48
C CYS A 152 -20.19 12.85 -4.18
N LYS A 153 -20.92 11.72 -4.15
CA LYS A 153 -21.61 11.23 -2.95
C LYS A 153 -20.79 10.12 -2.30
N ILE A 154 -20.62 10.15 -0.99
CA ILE A 154 -19.99 9.04 -0.28
C ILE A 154 -20.99 7.91 -0.05
N GLN A 155 -20.60 6.67 -0.37
CA GLN A 155 -21.30 5.45 0.03
C GLN A 155 -20.39 4.59 0.90
N VAL A 156 -20.97 3.93 1.90
CA VAL A 156 -20.24 3.08 2.84
C VAL A 156 -20.78 1.67 2.75
N PHE A 157 -19.88 0.71 2.55
CA PHE A 157 -20.14 -0.71 2.49
C PHE A 157 -19.41 -1.41 3.64
N CYS A 158 -20.20 -2.06 4.51
CA CYS A 158 -19.69 -2.92 5.57
C CYS A 158 -19.87 -4.38 5.13
N ILE A 159 -18.79 -5.14 5.08
CA ILE A 159 -18.84 -6.58 4.73
C ILE A 159 -19.08 -7.37 6.02
N ALA A 160 -20.22 -8.08 6.09
CA ALA A 160 -20.54 -9.02 7.17
C ALA A 160 -19.98 -10.42 6.84
N GLU A 161 -19.60 -11.20 7.87
CA GLU A 161 -18.97 -12.52 7.70
C GLU A 161 -19.91 -13.63 7.20
N GLU A 162 -21.24 -13.48 7.34
CA GLU A 162 -22.21 -14.51 6.95
C GLU A 162 -22.84 -14.18 5.59
N ASP A 163 -22.59 -14.99 4.57
CA ASP A 163 -23.20 -14.78 3.24
C ASP A 163 -23.37 -16.09 2.45
N THR A 164 -24.46 -16.18 1.68
CA THR A 164 -24.93 -17.36 0.93
C THR A 164 -24.06 -17.77 -0.27
N ASP A 165 -23.13 -16.92 -0.70
CA ASP A 165 -22.20 -17.16 -1.83
C ASP A 165 -20.88 -17.85 -1.40
N ALA A 166 -20.78 -18.31 -0.14
CA ALA A 166 -19.54 -18.83 0.44
C ALA A 166 -18.97 -20.05 -0.32
N ASP A 167 -19.81 -20.90 -0.92
CA ASP A 167 -19.34 -22.17 -1.49
C ASP A 167 -18.64 -22.00 -2.86
N ASN A 168 -19.12 -21.07 -3.70
CA ASN A 168 -18.43 -20.71 -4.94
C ASN A 168 -17.10 -20.01 -4.63
N LEU A 169 -17.11 -19.09 -3.66
CA LEU A 169 -15.91 -18.37 -3.26
C LEU A 169 -14.86 -19.28 -2.60
N LYS A 170 -15.29 -20.30 -1.84
CA LYS A 170 -14.39 -21.35 -1.33
C LYS A 170 -13.75 -22.16 -2.46
N ALA A 171 -14.47 -22.43 -3.54
CA ALA A 171 -13.91 -23.12 -4.70
C ALA A 171 -12.85 -22.26 -5.42
N ASP A 172 -13.10 -20.96 -5.57
CA ASP A 172 -12.14 -20.01 -6.15
C ASP A 172 -10.89 -19.84 -5.26
N VAL A 173 -11.07 -19.74 -3.93
CA VAL A 173 -9.94 -19.73 -2.97
C VAL A 173 -9.12 -21.01 -3.09
N LYS A 174 -9.76 -22.19 -3.15
CA LYS A 174 -9.05 -23.48 -3.28
C LYS A 174 -8.30 -23.59 -4.60
N LYS A 175 -8.92 -23.16 -5.70
CA LYS A 175 -8.28 -23.13 -7.02
C LYS A 175 -7.08 -22.19 -7.01
N PHE A 176 -7.25 -20.99 -6.46
CA PHE A 176 -6.15 -20.04 -6.37
C PHE A 176 -5.01 -20.54 -5.47
N LEU A 177 -5.31 -21.15 -4.32
CA LEU A 177 -4.29 -21.78 -3.47
C LEU A 177 -3.54 -22.90 -4.22
N TYR A 178 -4.22 -23.62 -5.11
CA TYR A 178 -3.59 -24.63 -5.96
C TYR A 178 -2.69 -23.99 -7.02
N ASP A 179 -3.16 -22.96 -7.73
CA ASP A 179 -2.39 -22.22 -8.72
C ASP A 179 -1.17 -21.55 -8.07
N LEU A 180 -1.36 -20.96 -6.89
CA LEU A 180 -0.28 -20.43 -6.06
C LEU A 180 0.67 -21.51 -5.59
N ARG A 181 0.21 -22.72 -5.23
CA ARG A 181 1.11 -23.82 -4.86
C ARG A 181 1.97 -24.25 -6.04
N MET A 182 1.42 -24.28 -7.26
CA MET A 182 2.20 -24.55 -8.47
C MET A 182 3.23 -23.46 -8.77
N GLN A 183 2.85 -22.18 -8.59
CA GLN A 183 3.80 -21.06 -8.69
C GLN A 183 4.80 -21.06 -7.52
N ALA A 184 4.36 -21.46 -6.33
CA ALA A 184 5.15 -21.58 -5.12
C ALA A 184 6.18 -22.69 -5.23
N GLU A 185 5.94 -23.80 -5.92
CA GLU A 185 6.99 -24.80 -6.16
C GLU A 185 8.12 -24.24 -7.04
N GLN A 186 7.80 -23.40 -8.03
CA GLN A 186 8.81 -22.69 -8.83
C GLN A 186 9.54 -21.61 -8.02
N ILE A 187 8.81 -20.87 -7.18
CA ILE A 187 9.36 -19.85 -6.30
C ILE A 187 10.11 -20.49 -5.12
N GLU A 188 9.73 -21.66 -4.63
CA GLU A 188 10.39 -22.42 -3.56
C GLU A 188 11.69 -23.01 -4.08
N ALA A 189 11.71 -23.55 -5.32
CA ALA A 189 12.95 -23.89 -6.00
C ALA A 189 13.90 -22.68 -6.12
N TYR A 190 13.36 -21.50 -6.46
CA TYR A 190 14.12 -20.25 -6.53
C TYR A 190 14.54 -19.70 -5.15
N LEU A 191 13.68 -19.80 -4.13
CA LEU A 191 13.96 -19.39 -2.75
C LEU A 191 14.97 -20.35 -2.10
N VAL A 192 14.95 -21.63 -2.44
CA VAL A 192 15.98 -22.61 -2.08
C VAL A 192 17.29 -22.24 -2.79
N GLU A 193 17.27 -21.84 -4.05
CA GLU A 193 18.45 -21.35 -4.78
C GLU A 193 19.01 -20.06 -4.17
N MET A 194 18.15 -19.10 -3.81
CA MET A 194 18.52 -17.88 -3.09
C MET A 194 19.05 -18.18 -1.67
N LYS A 195 18.44 -19.13 -0.96
CA LYS A 195 18.91 -19.60 0.36
C LYS A 195 20.28 -20.27 0.23
N ASN A 196 20.51 -21.04 -0.82
CA ASN A 196 21.80 -21.64 -1.13
C ASN A 196 22.85 -20.57 -1.49
N ARG A 197 22.47 -19.50 -2.21
CA ARG A 197 23.33 -18.36 -2.54
C ARG A 197 23.68 -17.53 -1.28
N ALA A 198 22.68 -17.25 -0.45
CA ALA A 198 22.83 -16.54 0.82
C ALA A 198 23.64 -17.36 1.85
N GLN A 199 23.55 -18.69 1.83
CA GLN A 199 24.41 -19.60 2.60
C GLN A 199 25.86 -19.62 2.11
N ARG A 200 26.09 -19.49 0.79
CA ARG A 200 27.44 -19.33 0.21
C ARG A 200 28.07 -17.97 0.54
N GLU A 201 27.24 -16.94 0.69
CA GLU A 201 27.65 -15.55 1.01
C GLU A 201 27.59 -15.23 2.52
N GLY A 202 27.18 -16.17 3.38
CA GLY A 202 27.28 -16.07 4.84
C GLY A 202 26.15 -15.31 5.57
N ALA A 203 25.00 -15.07 4.94
CA ALA A 203 23.87 -14.37 5.56
C ALA A 203 22.59 -15.24 5.57
N PRO A 204 22.12 -15.77 6.72
CA PRO A 204 20.89 -16.54 6.76
C PRO A 204 19.65 -15.63 6.63
N LEU A 205 18.73 -16.00 5.73
CA LEU A 205 17.40 -15.38 5.65
C LEU A 205 16.60 -15.75 6.91
N MET A 206 16.52 -14.82 7.85
CA MET A 206 15.68 -14.91 9.04
C MET A 206 14.64 -13.79 9.00
N ALA A 207 13.36 -14.14 9.09
CA ALA A 207 12.34 -13.19 9.52
C ALA A 207 12.30 -13.25 11.06
N ASP A 208 12.87 -12.24 11.72
CA ASP A 208 12.81 -12.08 13.19
C ASP A 208 13.31 -13.30 14.00
N GLY A 209 14.32 -14.02 13.49
CA GLY A 209 14.92 -15.17 14.20
C GLY A 209 14.03 -16.42 14.31
N LYS A 210 12.90 -16.49 13.59
CA LYS A 210 11.97 -17.63 13.63
C LYS A 210 11.82 -18.30 12.25
N PRO A 211 11.60 -19.62 12.21
CA PRO A 211 11.29 -20.32 10.96
C PRO A 211 9.98 -19.78 10.37
N VAL A 212 9.96 -19.59 9.06
CA VAL A 212 8.76 -19.24 8.27
C VAL A 212 7.78 -20.41 8.38
N VAL A 213 6.79 -20.29 9.26
CA VAL A 213 5.67 -21.23 9.35
C VAL A 213 4.43 -20.50 8.84
N VAL A 214 3.99 -20.86 7.65
CA VAL A 214 2.77 -20.30 7.05
C VAL A 214 1.56 -20.89 7.78
N ASN A 215 0.76 -20.03 8.41
CA ASN A 215 -0.52 -20.44 8.99
C ASN A 215 -1.58 -20.51 7.88
N GLU A 216 -1.81 -21.70 7.33
CA GLU A 216 -2.72 -21.93 6.20
C GLU A 216 -4.14 -21.40 6.47
N GLN A 217 -4.66 -21.52 7.69
CA GLN A 217 -6.01 -21.05 8.04
C GLN A 217 -6.13 -19.52 8.01
N GLN A 218 -5.08 -18.81 8.44
CA GLN A 218 -5.05 -17.34 8.37
C GLN A 218 -4.99 -16.86 6.93
N VAL A 219 -4.19 -17.54 6.09
CA VAL A 219 -4.07 -17.24 4.67
C VAL A 219 -5.39 -17.51 3.94
N GLU A 220 -6.06 -18.63 4.22
CA GLU A 220 -7.37 -18.96 3.64
C GLU A 220 -8.44 -17.93 4.00
N LYS A 221 -8.53 -17.53 5.28
CA LYS A 221 -9.47 -16.47 5.72
C LYS A 221 -9.17 -15.14 5.03
N PHE A 222 -7.90 -14.78 4.91
CA PHE A 222 -7.45 -13.56 4.24
C PHE A 222 -7.83 -13.55 2.76
N LEU A 223 -7.59 -14.66 2.06
CA LEU A 223 -7.91 -14.86 0.65
C LEU A 223 -9.41 -14.78 0.38
N TYR A 224 -10.20 -15.49 1.18
CA TYR A 224 -11.65 -15.44 1.12
C TYR A 224 -12.16 -14.01 1.25
N THR A 225 -11.66 -13.27 2.25
CA THR A 225 -12.04 -11.87 2.48
C THR A 225 -11.64 -10.97 1.30
N THR A 226 -10.45 -11.17 0.75
CA THR A 226 -9.91 -10.40 -0.38
C THR A 226 -10.74 -10.60 -1.65
N LEU A 227 -11.05 -11.85 -2.00
CA LEU A 227 -11.87 -12.17 -3.17
C LEU A 227 -13.32 -11.74 -2.99
N LYS A 228 -13.89 -11.87 -1.77
CA LYS A 228 -15.23 -11.34 -1.47
C LYS A 228 -15.27 -9.83 -1.63
N LEU A 229 -14.23 -9.14 -1.18
CA LEU A 229 -14.15 -7.69 -1.27
C LEU A 229 -14.06 -7.24 -2.73
N ASN A 230 -13.16 -7.83 -3.53
CA ASN A 230 -13.03 -7.51 -4.95
C ASN A 230 -14.34 -7.77 -5.72
N SER A 231 -14.95 -8.95 -5.55
CA SER A 231 -16.23 -9.28 -6.21
C SER A 231 -17.36 -8.31 -5.83
N THR A 232 -17.39 -7.86 -4.57
CA THR A 232 -18.38 -6.87 -4.12
C THR A 232 -18.11 -5.49 -4.72
N ILE A 233 -16.85 -5.05 -4.82
CA ILE A 233 -16.47 -3.81 -5.52
C ILE A 233 -16.92 -3.87 -6.98
N LEU A 234 -16.58 -4.94 -7.70
CA LEU A 234 -16.89 -5.06 -9.12
C LEU A 234 -18.39 -5.14 -9.39
N ARG A 235 -19.17 -5.65 -8.43
CA ARG A 235 -20.63 -5.76 -8.53
C ARG A 235 -21.34 -4.43 -8.29
N TYR A 236 -20.94 -3.66 -7.28
CA TYR A 236 -21.69 -2.48 -6.85
C TYR A 236 -21.02 -1.14 -7.20
N SER A 237 -19.69 -1.13 -7.37
CA SER A 237 -18.88 0.10 -7.47
C SER A 237 -18.10 0.22 -8.79
N ARG A 238 -18.51 -0.52 -9.83
CA ARG A 238 -17.86 -0.45 -11.16
C ARG A 238 -17.88 0.95 -11.79
N MET A 239 -18.90 1.76 -11.47
CA MET A 239 -19.03 3.14 -11.95
C MET A 239 -18.64 4.18 -10.90
N ALA A 240 -18.04 3.74 -9.77
CA ALA A 240 -17.59 4.66 -8.74
C ALA A 240 -16.52 5.61 -9.29
N ALA A 241 -16.55 6.86 -8.83
CA ALA A 241 -15.50 7.82 -9.12
C ALA A 241 -14.19 7.37 -8.47
N VAL A 242 -14.23 6.92 -7.21
CA VAL A 242 -13.08 6.38 -6.47
C VAL A 242 -13.56 5.31 -5.51
N VAL A 243 -12.79 4.22 -5.40
CA VAL A 243 -13.01 3.19 -4.39
C VAL A 243 -11.97 3.33 -3.28
N PHE A 244 -12.41 3.27 -2.03
CA PHE A 244 -11.57 3.20 -0.85
C PHE A 244 -11.68 1.82 -0.23
N VAL A 245 -10.54 1.23 0.13
CA VAL A 245 -10.47 -0.08 0.77
C VAL A 245 -9.54 0.00 1.98
N SER A 246 -9.89 -0.70 3.05
CA SER A 246 -8.96 -0.94 4.16
C SER A 246 -7.76 -1.77 3.67
N LEU A 247 -6.54 -1.25 3.78
CA LEU A 247 -5.33 -2.00 3.41
C LEU A 247 -5.20 -3.24 4.33
N PRO A 248 -5.32 -4.47 3.80
CA PRO A 248 -5.20 -5.67 4.61
C PRO A 248 -3.78 -5.81 5.15
N PRO A 249 -3.58 -6.21 6.43
CA PRO A 249 -2.25 -6.41 6.97
C PRO A 249 -1.51 -7.56 6.27
N PRO A 250 -0.19 -7.43 6.01
CA PRO A 250 0.60 -8.56 5.55
C PRO A 250 0.56 -9.68 6.62
N PRO A 251 0.24 -10.94 6.24
CA PRO A 251 0.23 -12.04 7.19
C PRO A 251 1.62 -12.24 7.82
N VAL A 252 1.63 -12.56 9.11
CA VAL A 252 2.88 -12.73 9.88
C VAL A 252 3.68 -13.89 9.28
N SER A 253 5.00 -13.69 9.13
CA SER A 253 5.92 -14.70 8.60
C SER A 253 5.62 -15.18 7.18
N HIS A 254 4.85 -14.44 6.38
CA HIS A 254 4.55 -14.79 4.99
C HIS A 254 5.54 -14.11 4.02
N PRO A 255 6.03 -14.80 2.96
CA PRO A 255 6.90 -14.16 1.98
C PRO A 255 6.21 -12.94 1.31
N PRO A 256 6.92 -11.80 1.16
CA PRO A 256 6.37 -10.58 0.56
C PRO A 256 5.75 -10.74 -0.82
N TYR A 257 6.32 -11.65 -1.63
CA TYR A 257 5.82 -11.96 -2.96
C TYR A 257 4.36 -12.41 -2.96
N PHE A 258 4.00 -13.35 -2.08
CA PHE A 258 2.62 -13.83 -2.01
C PHE A 258 1.66 -12.77 -1.50
N TYR A 259 2.11 -11.87 -0.61
CA TYR A 259 1.27 -10.76 -0.20
C TYR A 259 0.93 -9.86 -1.40
N MET A 260 1.90 -9.57 -2.27
CA MET A 260 1.66 -8.83 -3.50
C MET A 260 0.68 -9.56 -4.44
N GLU A 261 0.78 -10.89 -4.56
CA GLU A 261 -0.20 -11.69 -5.31
C GLU A 261 -1.62 -11.48 -4.77
N TYR A 262 -1.81 -11.53 -3.45
CA TYR A 262 -3.13 -11.29 -2.86
C TYR A 262 -3.63 -9.87 -3.09
N MET A 263 -2.74 -8.89 -3.00
CA MET A 263 -3.08 -7.48 -3.25
C MET A 263 -3.49 -7.26 -4.71
N ASP A 264 -2.82 -7.88 -5.68
CA ASP A 264 -3.22 -7.82 -7.09
C ASP A 264 -4.64 -8.35 -7.30
N MET A 265 -5.03 -9.42 -6.61
CA MET A 265 -6.41 -9.94 -6.67
C MET A 265 -7.43 -8.96 -6.08
N LEU A 266 -7.09 -8.32 -4.96
CA LEU A 266 -7.97 -7.33 -4.32
C LEU A 266 -8.28 -6.17 -5.26
N VAL A 267 -7.27 -5.73 -6.02
CA VAL A 267 -7.32 -4.50 -6.82
C VAL A 267 -7.57 -4.75 -8.31
N GLU A 268 -7.76 -6.01 -8.71
CA GLU A 268 -7.95 -6.41 -10.09
C GLU A 268 -9.20 -5.75 -10.69
N ASN A 269 -9.06 -5.18 -11.89
CA ASN A 269 -10.12 -4.47 -12.61
C ASN A 269 -10.73 -3.26 -11.86
N VAL A 270 -10.03 -2.73 -10.85
CA VAL A 270 -10.40 -1.49 -10.15
C VAL A 270 -9.43 -0.37 -10.57
N PRO A 271 -9.89 0.61 -11.38
CA PRO A 271 -9.00 1.62 -11.96
C PRO A 271 -8.45 2.60 -10.92
N ARG A 272 -9.35 3.32 -10.22
CA ARG A 272 -9.01 4.30 -9.19
C ARG A 272 -9.32 3.76 -7.80
N LEU A 273 -8.26 3.36 -7.09
CA LEU A 273 -8.36 2.77 -5.76
C LEU A 273 -7.39 3.44 -4.79
N LEU A 274 -7.90 3.74 -3.60
CA LEU A 274 -7.11 4.11 -2.43
C LEU A 274 -7.19 3.02 -1.37
N MET A 275 -6.04 2.46 -1.02
CA MET A 275 -5.93 1.53 0.10
C MET A 275 -5.42 2.29 1.31
N VAL A 276 -6.16 2.25 2.41
CA VAL A 276 -5.90 3.07 3.59
C VAL A 276 -5.70 2.20 4.82
N ARG A 277 -4.66 2.49 5.59
CA ARG A 277 -4.42 1.93 6.92
C ARG A 277 -4.18 3.03 7.94
N GLY A 278 -4.99 3.08 8.99
CA GLY A 278 -4.74 3.92 10.17
C GLY A 278 -3.72 3.30 11.13
N TYR A 279 -3.33 4.05 12.16
CA TYR A 279 -2.53 3.56 13.30
C TYR A 279 -3.37 3.59 14.60
N ARG A 280 -3.00 2.78 15.61
CA ARG A 280 -3.85 2.40 16.76
C ARG A 280 -4.17 3.51 17.77
N ARG A 281 -3.84 4.78 17.51
CA ARG A 281 -4.26 5.85 18.42
C ARG A 281 -5.62 6.36 18.00
N ASP A 282 -6.58 6.34 18.91
CA ASP A 282 -7.86 7.00 18.75
C ASP A 282 -7.62 8.49 18.55
N VAL A 283 -7.60 8.95 17.31
CA VAL A 283 -7.61 10.37 16.98
C VAL A 283 -9.06 10.76 16.77
N VAL A 284 -9.61 11.52 17.72
CA VAL A 284 -10.86 12.25 17.50
C VAL A 284 -10.53 13.42 16.58
N THR A 285 -10.85 13.27 15.30
CA THR A 285 -10.79 14.40 14.35
C THR A 285 -12.01 15.28 14.60
N LEU A 286 -11.81 16.46 15.18
CA LEU A 286 -12.84 17.51 15.21
C LEU A 286 -12.85 18.19 13.84
N PHE A 287 -13.94 18.03 13.11
CA PHE A 287 -14.24 18.91 11.96
C PHE A 287 -14.94 20.14 12.53
N THR A 288 -14.21 21.26 12.62
CA THR A 288 -14.77 22.60 12.84
C THR A 288 -14.91 23.34 11.54
#